data_AF-A0AAW4VVE0-F1
#
_entry.id   AF-A0AAW4VVE0-F1
#
_cell.length_a   1.000
_cell.length_b   1.000
_cell.length_c   1.000
_cell.angle_alpha   90.00
_cell.angle_beta   90.00
_cell.angle_gamma   90.00
#
_symmetry.space_group_name_H-M   'P 1'
#
loop_
_entity.id
_entity.type
_entity.pdbx_description
1 polymer ?
#
loop_
_entity_poly.entity_id
_entity_poly.type
_entity_poly.pdbx_seq_one_letter_code
_entity_poly.pdbx_strand_id
1 'polypeptide(L)'
;MVEFSKKDIQESLNLAIRLTMHREQELLCNRCSERAIAHWLANYFSLKINKTPYAQKYATSYVTDVEYNRIGSEGQYKALSSCDELGCTRKTKCTKFLLENIINNGDGVSKKRRILIDMIYHKRGTNDIDSNIFCMELKTPPISESDYHHMCDKNRIETLVKKGGDVSYQFGATVYFRRSTEAIVRFYEHSNPYLDVYDKYIIYKGGKIENLERDS
;
A
#
# COMPACT_ATOMS: atom_id res chain seq x y z
N MET A 1 -10.68 1.79 19.89
CA MET A 1 -10.00 0.56 20.37
C MET A 1 -10.15 -0.49 19.27
N VAL A 2 -9.13 -0.61 18.43
CA VAL A 2 -9.16 -1.35 17.15
C VAL A 2 -8.02 -2.33 17.22
N GLU A 3 -8.23 -3.63 17.07
CA GLU A 3 -7.07 -4.52 17.07
C GLU A 3 -7.16 -5.53 15.94
N PHE A 4 -7.00 -5.00 14.72
CA PHE A 4 -6.19 -5.73 13.77
C PHE A 4 -4.75 -5.66 14.26
N SER A 5 -4.20 -6.78 14.71
CA SER A 5 -2.81 -6.79 15.16
C SER A 5 -1.87 -6.61 13.97
N LYS A 6 -0.67 -6.10 14.23
CA LYS A 6 0.44 -6.12 13.25
C LYS A 6 0.59 -7.51 12.62
N LYS A 7 0.50 -8.56 13.43
CA LYS A 7 0.60 -9.94 13.01
C LYS A 7 -0.51 -10.32 12.03
N ASP A 8 -1.76 -9.96 12.30
CA ASP A 8 -2.88 -10.26 11.40
C ASP A 8 -2.68 -9.64 10.02
N ILE A 9 -2.23 -8.39 9.98
CA ILE A 9 -1.98 -7.65 8.73
C ILE A 9 -0.78 -8.23 7.99
N GLN A 10 0.35 -8.45 8.68
CA GLN A 10 1.56 -9.02 8.08
C GLN A 10 1.31 -10.45 7.57
N GLU A 11 0.64 -11.32 8.33
CA GLU A 11 0.34 -12.68 7.87
C GLU A 11 -0.61 -12.68 6.67
N SER A 12 -1.61 -11.78 6.65
CA SER A 12 -2.54 -11.65 5.52
C SER A 12 -1.82 -11.16 4.27
N LEU A 13 -0.93 -10.18 4.40
CA LEU A 13 -0.10 -9.68 3.32
C LEU A 13 0.85 -10.76 2.80
N ASN A 14 1.55 -11.46 3.70
CA ASN A 14 2.52 -12.49 3.33
C ASN A 14 1.86 -13.66 2.61
N LEU A 15 0.68 -14.08 3.07
CA LEU A 15 -0.10 -15.09 2.35
C LEU A 15 -0.53 -14.59 0.98
N ALA A 16 -1.00 -13.34 0.89
CA ALA A 16 -1.44 -12.77 -0.38
C ALA A 16 -0.33 -12.74 -1.42
N ILE A 17 0.86 -12.26 -1.04
CA ILE A 17 2.04 -12.22 -1.91
C ILE A 17 2.42 -13.63 -2.37
N ARG A 18 2.41 -14.62 -1.47
CA ARG A 18 2.69 -16.02 -1.83
C ARG A 18 1.66 -16.58 -2.80
N LEU A 19 0.38 -16.37 -2.55
CA LEU A 19 -0.69 -16.85 -3.44
C LEU A 19 -0.59 -16.19 -4.81
N THR A 20 -0.27 -14.90 -4.88
CA THR A 20 0.02 -14.20 -6.14
C THR A 20 1.19 -14.84 -6.89
N MET A 21 2.32 -15.14 -6.23
CA MET A 21 3.45 -15.84 -6.87
C MET A 21 3.13 -17.28 -7.31
N HIS A 22 2.18 -17.93 -6.64
CA HIS A 22 1.79 -19.31 -6.95
C HIS A 22 0.75 -19.42 -8.05
N ARG A 23 -0.29 -18.60 -7.97
CA ARG A 23 -1.49 -18.69 -8.83
C ARG A 23 -1.41 -17.75 -10.01
N GLU A 24 -0.79 -16.59 -9.83
CA GLU A 24 -0.67 -15.53 -10.84
C GLU A 24 0.75 -15.44 -11.41
N GLN A 25 1.53 -16.54 -11.34
CA GLN A 25 2.91 -16.55 -11.80
C GLN A 25 3.03 -16.12 -13.27
N GLU A 26 2.11 -16.57 -14.11
CA GLU A 26 2.05 -16.20 -15.53
C GLU A 26 1.84 -14.69 -15.71
N LEU A 27 1.01 -14.05 -14.88
CA LEU A 27 0.80 -12.60 -14.95
C LEU A 27 2.08 -11.84 -14.57
N LEU A 28 2.84 -12.34 -13.59
CA LEU A 28 4.14 -11.78 -13.20
C LEU A 28 5.22 -12.01 -14.27
N CYS A 29 5.25 -13.18 -14.92
CA CYS A 29 6.19 -13.50 -15.99
C CYS A 29 5.90 -12.69 -17.26
N ASN A 30 4.62 -12.53 -17.62
CA ASN A 30 4.18 -11.80 -18.81
C ASN A 30 4.07 -10.29 -18.60
N ARG A 31 4.55 -9.78 -17.46
CA ARG A 31 4.60 -8.33 -17.14
C ARG A 31 3.23 -7.66 -17.29
N CYS A 32 2.19 -8.34 -16.83
CA CYS A 32 0.86 -7.73 -16.75
C CYS A 32 0.90 -6.48 -15.87
N SER A 33 -0.05 -5.57 -16.10
CA SER A 33 -0.10 -4.31 -15.36
C SER A 33 -0.10 -4.52 -13.84
N GLU A 34 0.58 -3.64 -13.10
CA GLU A 34 0.63 -3.61 -11.62
C GLU A 34 -0.77 -3.74 -11.01
N ARG A 35 -1.72 -3.06 -11.62
CA ARG A 35 -3.15 -3.08 -11.31
C ARG A 35 -3.79 -4.47 -11.33
N ALA A 36 -3.49 -5.30 -12.33
CA ALA A 36 -4.01 -6.67 -12.40
C ALA A 36 -3.47 -7.51 -11.24
N ILE A 37 -2.19 -7.31 -10.90
CA ILE A 37 -1.54 -7.96 -9.76
C ILE A 37 -2.12 -7.44 -8.43
N ALA A 38 -2.38 -6.13 -8.32
CA ALA A 38 -3.01 -5.49 -7.15
C ALA A 38 -4.36 -6.12 -6.83
N HIS A 39 -5.17 -6.33 -7.87
CA HIS A 39 -6.50 -6.90 -7.74
C HIS A 39 -6.45 -8.34 -7.20
N TRP A 40 -5.58 -9.19 -7.74
CA TRP A 40 -5.41 -10.55 -7.24
C TRP A 40 -4.84 -10.59 -5.81
N LEU A 41 -3.84 -9.76 -5.54
CA LEU A 41 -3.25 -9.65 -4.20
C LEU A 41 -4.32 -9.21 -3.18
N ALA A 42 -5.14 -8.22 -3.49
CA ALA A 42 -6.23 -7.76 -2.64
C ALA A 42 -7.28 -8.85 -2.35
N ASN A 43 -7.62 -9.68 -3.35
CA ASN A 43 -8.49 -10.84 -3.15
C ASN A 43 -7.87 -11.84 -2.17
N TYR A 44 -6.58 -12.16 -2.34
CA TYR A 44 -5.88 -13.08 -1.45
C TYR A 44 -5.68 -12.52 -0.03
N PHE A 45 -5.44 -11.22 0.09
CA PHE A 45 -5.39 -10.52 1.38
C PHE A 45 -6.74 -10.62 2.09
N SER A 46 -7.82 -10.28 1.39
CA SER A 46 -9.20 -10.34 1.88
C SER A 46 -9.58 -11.74 2.39
N LEU A 47 -9.14 -12.79 1.68
CA LEU A 47 -9.41 -14.19 2.04
C LEU A 47 -8.89 -14.57 3.44
N LYS A 48 -7.80 -13.95 3.92
CA LYS A 48 -7.21 -14.22 5.23
C LYS A 48 -7.66 -13.21 6.27
N ILE A 49 -7.59 -11.91 5.97
CA ILE A 49 -7.88 -10.86 6.95
C ILE A 49 -9.34 -10.93 7.44
N ASN A 50 -10.28 -11.29 6.56
CA ASN A 50 -11.70 -11.42 6.90
C ASN A 50 -12.01 -12.65 7.79
N LYS A 51 -11.04 -13.55 7.97
CA LYS A 51 -11.15 -14.69 8.89
C LYS A 51 -10.58 -14.40 10.27
N THR A 52 -10.02 -13.21 10.50
CA THR A 52 -9.59 -12.81 11.84
C THR A 52 -10.82 -12.63 12.76
N PRO A 53 -10.71 -12.93 14.07
CA PRO A 53 -11.83 -12.76 14.99
C PRO A 53 -12.40 -11.34 14.97
N TYR A 54 -11.53 -10.33 14.86
CA TYR A 54 -11.95 -8.93 14.79
C TYR A 54 -12.75 -8.65 13.51
N ALA A 55 -12.25 -9.04 12.33
CA ALA A 55 -12.99 -8.86 11.09
C ALA A 55 -14.34 -9.59 11.13
N GLN A 56 -14.40 -10.84 11.62
CA GLN A 56 -15.66 -11.60 11.68
C GLN A 56 -16.70 -10.94 12.58
N LYS A 57 -16.27 -10.31 13.69
CA LYS A 57 -17.16 -9.54 14.57
C LYS A 57 -17.74 -8.29 13.89
N TYR A 58 -17.02 -7.72 12.91
CA TYR A 58 -17.40 -6.49 12.20
C TYR A 58 -17.51 -6.70 10.67
N ALA A 59 -17.89 -7.91 10.24
CA ALA A 59 -17.64 -8.46 8.89
C ALA A 59 -18.12 -7.61 7.71
N THR A 60 -19.11 -6.74 7.91
CA THR A 60 -19.68 -5.88 6.86
C THR A 60 -19.05 -4.49 6.81
N SER A 61 -18.27 -4.11 7.83
CA SER A 61 -17.79 -2.74 7.99
C SER A 61 -16.42 -2.51 7.36
N TYR A 62 -15.57 -3.54 7.32
CA TYR A 62 -14.21 -3.42 6.77
C TYR A 62 -14.12 -4.01 5.37
N VAL A 63 -13.45 -3.30 4.47
CA VAL A 63 -13.28 -3.72 3.07
C VAL A 63 -11.86 -3.48 2.60
N THR A 64 -11.41 -4.36 1.70
CA THR A 64 -10.22 -4.13 0.90
C THR A 64 -10.63 -3.49 -0.42
N ASP A 65 -10.08 -2.31 -0.69
CA ASP A 65 -10.29 -1.61 -1.94
C ASP A 65 -8.96 -1.50 -2.68
N VAL A 66 -8.98 -1.77 -3.97
CA VAL A 66 -7.86 -1.50 -4.88
C VAL A 66 -8.19 -0.20 -5.57
N GLU A 67 -7.47 0.88 -5.26
CA GLU A 67 -7.89 2.17 -5.80
C GLU A 67 -7.57 2.30 -7.29
N TYR A 68 -8.65 2.60 -8.00
CA TYR A 68 -8.67 3.38 -9.21
C TYR A 68 -9.38 4.66 -8.79
N ASN A 69 -8.74 5.82 -8.90
CA ASN A 69 -9.33 7.16 -8.77
C ASN A 69 -10.70 7.19 -8.07
N ARG A 70 -10.72 7.22 -6.73
CA ARG A 70 -11.96 7.52 -6.00
C ARG A 70 -12.28 9.00 -6.14
N ILE A 71 -12.81 9.37 -7.30
CA ILE A 71 -13.71 10.51 -7.40
C ILE A 71 -15.10 9.91 -7.15
N GLY A 72 -15.67 10.13 -5.96
CA GLY A 72 -17.04 9.72 -5.67
C GLY A 72 -18.03 10.38 -6.63
N SER A 73 -19.28 9.90 -6.67
CA SER A 73 -20.35 10.47 -7.50
C SER A 73 -20.63 11.96 -7.24
N GLU A 74 -20.20 12.48 -6.08
CA GLU A 74 -20.27 13.90 -5.67
C GLU A 74 -18.90 14.59 -5.65
N GLY A 75 -17.85 13.98 -6.24
CA GLY A 75 -16.51 14.56 -6.23
C GLY A 75 -15.77 14.41 -4.89
N GLN A 76 -16.21 13.55 -3.97
CA GLN A 76 -15.53 13.29 -2.69
C GLN A 76 -14.33 12.35 -2.87
N TYR A 77 -13.19 12.63 -2.21
CA TYR A 77 -11.93 11.88 -2.31
C TYR A 77 -11.16 11.86 -0.98
N LYS A 78 -10.28 10.87 -0.78
CA LYS A 78 -9.33 10.87 0.34
C LYS A 78 -8.20 11.86 0.03
N ALA A 79 -8.22 13.02 0.68
CA ALA A 79 -7.21 14.06 0.54
C ALA A 79 -6.05 13.84 1.53
N LEU A 80 -4.80 14.08 1.12
CA LEU A 80 -3.65 14.09 2.01
C LEU A 80 -2.96 15.45 2.05
N SER A 81 -2.47 15.82 3.22
CA SER A 81 -1.86 17.12 3.46
C SER A 81 -0.36 17.20 3.13
N SER A 82 0.37 16.10 2.88
CA SER A 82 1.84 16.17 2.80
C SER A 82 2.54 15.04 2.02
N CYS A 83 2.25 14.85 0.72
CA CYS A 83 3.31 14.29 -0.14
C CYS A 83 4.28 15.44 -0.48
N ASP A 84 5.26 15.65 0.40
CA ASP A 84 6.22 16.73 0.30
C ASP A 84 6.88 16.70 -1.08
N GLU A 85 6.56 17.71 -1.87
CA GLU A 85 7.11 17.93 -3.20
C GLU A 85 8.64 17.93 -3.18
N LEU A 86 9.29 18.23 -2.06
CA LEU A 86 10.74 18.42 -1.99
C LEU A 86 11.56 17.12 -2.13
N GLY A 87 10.96 15.93 -2.00
CA GLY A 87 11.71 14.66 -1.98
C GLY A 87 11.83 13.89 -3.31
N CYS A 88 11.05 14.22 -4.35
CA CYS A 88 11.06 13.47 -5.61
C CYS A 88 11.83 14.23 -6.70
N THR A 89 13.07 13.81 -7.00
CA THR A 89 13.91 14.42 -8.03
C THR A 89 13.51 14.06 -9.47
N ARG A 90 12.50 13.18 -9.65
CA ARG A 90 12.07 12.64 -10.96
C ARG A 90 10.58 12.81 -11.27
N LYS A 91 9.93 13.77 -10.62
CA LYS A 91 8.50 14.14 -10.77
C LYS A 91 7.97 14.17 -12.21
N THR A 92 8.76 14.68 -13.15
CA THR A 92 8.36 14.84 -14.57
C THR A 92 8.21 13.51 -15.31
N LYS A 93 8.69 12.39 -14.75
CA LYS A 93 8.62 11.05 -15.34
C LYS A 93 7.57 10.14 -14.67
N CYS A 94 6.98 10.58 -13.56
CA CYS A 94 6.03 9.77 -12.80
C CYS A 94 4.59 10.08 -13.25
N THR A 95 3.98 9.17 -14.01
CA THR A 95 2.58 9.33 -14.48
C THR A 95 1.60 9.48 -13.31
N LYS A 96 1.83 8.78 -12.19
CA LYS A 96 1.01 8.89 -10.97
C LYS A 96 1.10 10.30 -10.37
N PHE A 97 2.30 10.87 -10.29
CA PHE A 97 2.52 12.26 -9.86
C PHE A 97 1.90 13.28 -10.82
N LEU A 98 2.00 13.05 -12.14
CA LEU A 98 1.38 13.91 -13.15
C LEU A 98 -0.15 13.88 -13.05
N LEU A 99 -0.75 12.70 -12.91
CA LEU A 99 -2.19 12.54 -12.70
C LEU A 99 -2.63 13.21 -11.40
N GLU A 100 -1.95 12.96 -10.29
CA GLU A 100 -2.21 13.65 -9.03
C GLU A 100 -2.12 15.16 -9.21
N ASN A 101 -1.11 15.69 -9.91
CA ASN A 101 -1.02 17.13 -10.16
C ASN A 101 -2.15 17.67 -11.04
N ILE A 102 -2.56 16.96 -12.10
CA ILE A 102 -3.71 17.35 -12.92
C ILE A 102 -4.96 17.42 -12.05
N ILE A 103 -5.19 16.38 -11.25
CA ILE A 103 -6.35 16.29 -10.37
C ILE A 103 -6.28 17.39 -9.29
N ASN A 104 -5.10 17.73 -8.76
CA ASN A 104 -4.94 18.75 -7.71
C ASN A 104 -4.99 20.19 -8.24
N ASN A 105 -4.48 20.44 -9.46
CA ASN A 105 -4.44 21.78 -10.05
C ASN A 105 -5.77 22.18 -10.70
N GLY A 106 -6.62 21.23 -11.09
CA GLY A 106 -7.95 21.53 -11.66
C GLY A 106 -8.95 22.10 -10.65
N ASP A 107 -8.65 22.01 -9.35
CA ASP A 107 -9.60 22.32 -8.27
C ASP A 107 -9.51 23.74 -7.72
N GLY A 108 -8.48 24.52 -8.08
CA GLY A 108 -8.31 25.95 -7.75
C GLY A 108 -8.32 26.38 -6.26
N VAL A 109 -8.69 25.48 -5.33
CA VAL A 109 -9.13 25.84 -3.97
C VAL A 109 -8.53 24.91 -2.89
N SER A 110 -7.97 23.75 -3.25
CA SER A 110 -7.56 22.75 -2.25
C SER A 110 -6.10 22.93 -1.76
N LYS A 111 -5.93 23.22 -0.46
CA LYS A 111 -4.64 23.06 0.26
C LYS A 111 -4.25 21.59 0.51
N LYS A 112 -5.07 20.62 0.08
CA LYS A 112 -4.89 19.19 0.34
C LYS A 112 -4.61 18.45 -0.98
N ARG A 113 -3.50 17.72 -1.04
CA ARG A 113 -3.02 16.95 -2.19
C ARG A 113 -3.71 15.59 -2.25
N ARG A 114 -4.47 15.34 -3.31
CA ARG A 114 -5.00 14.04 -3.71
C ARG A 114 -3.84 13.11 -4.06
N ILE A 115 -3.86 11.89 -3.53
CA ILE A 115 -2.91 10.85 -3.90
C ILE A 115 -3.64 9.58 -4.33
N LEU A 116 -2.95 8.72 -5.04
CA LEU A 116 -3.45 7.41 -5.43
C LEU A 116 -2.64 6.32 -4.71
N ILE A 117 -3.32 5.33 -4.12
CA ILE A 117 -2.70 4.18 -3.43
C ILE A 117 -3.19 2.90 -4.07
N ASP A 118 -2.33 1.90 -4.25
CA ASP A 118 -2.72 0.71 -5.01
C ASP A 118 -3.74 -0.16 -4.26
N MET A 119 -3.60 -0.29 -2.94
CA MET A 119 -4.55 -1.04 -2.11
C MET A 119 -4.70 -0.42 -0.73
N ILE A 120 -5.93 -0.40 -0.22
CA ILE A 120 -6.27 0.00 1.15
C ILE A 120 -7.17 -1.04 1.82
N TYR A 121 -7.08 -1.15 3.14
CA TYR A 121 -8.00 -1.88 3.99
C TYR A 121 -8.50 -0.96 5.10
N HIS A 122 -9.81 -0.74 5.15
CA HIS A 122 -10.40 0.30 5.98
C HIS A 122 -11.88 0.03 6.27
N LYS A 123 -12.40 0.73 7.27
CA LYS A 123 -13.83 0.74 7.61
C LYS A 123 -14.58 1.67 6.66
N ARG A 124 -15.67 1.19 6.05
CA ARG A 124 -16.53 2.01 5.17
C ARG A 124 -17.19 3.16 5.93
N GLY A 125 -17.32 4.31 5.26
CA GLY A 125 -18.05 5.47 5.76
C GLY A 125 -17.30 6.30 6.81
N THR A 126 -16.04 5.95 7.12
CA THR A 126 -15.23 6.65 8.11
C THR A 126 -13.80 6.81 7.61
N ASN A 127 -13.14 7.91 7.96
CA ASN A 127 -11.81 8.26 7.45
C ASN A 127 -10.95 8.89 8.57
N ASP A 128 -10.72 8.10 9.62
CA ASP A 128 -9.82 8.41 10.74
C ASP A 128 -8.79 7.28 10.92
N ILE A 129 -7.80 7.49 11.78
CA ILE A 129 -6.72 6.52 12.03
C ILE A 129 -7.26 5.17 12.55
N ASP A 130 -8.34 5.18 13.33
CA ASP A 130 -8.97 3.96 13.87
C ASP A 130 -9.67 3.16 12.75
N SER A 131 -10.14 3.84 11.71
CA SER A 131 -10.85 3.25 10.58
C SER A 131 -9.94 2.85 9.43
N ASN A 132 -8.80 3.53 9.27
CA ASN A 132 -7.82 3.31 8.22
C ASN A 132 -6.73 2.32 8.70
N ILE A 133 -6.91 1.04 8.38
CA ILE A 133 -6.10 -0.03 8.96
C ILE A 133 -4.79 -0.22 8.20
N PHE A 134 -4.86 -0.41 6.89
CA PHE A 134 -3.68 -0.76 6.08
C PHE A 134 -3.70 -0.08 4.71
N CYS A 135 -2.54 0.36 4.23
CA CYS A 135 -2.33 0.88 2.87
C CYS A 135 -1.10 0.23 2.20
N MET A 136 -1.09 0.13 0.88
CA MET A 136 -0.01 -0.54 0.16
C MET A 136 0.24 0.04 -1.22
N GLU A 137 1.51 0.13 -1.57
CA GLU A 137 2.02 0.33 -2.93
C GLU A 137 2.68 -0.95 -3.42
N LEU A 138 2.51 -1.29 -4.69
CA LEU A 138 3.09 -2.49 -5.26
C LEU A 138 3.73 -2.25 -6.61
N LYS A 139 4.72 -3.08 -6.89
CA LYS A 139 5.42 -3.03 -8.16
C LYS A 139 5.82 -4.40 -8.66
N THR A 140 5.70 -4.56 -9.98
CA THR A 140 5.89 -5.82 -10.69
C THR A 140 7.28 -5.89 -11.35
N PRO A 141 7.79 -7.09 -11.66
CA PRO A 141 9.09 -7.22 -12.32
C PRO A 141 9.07 -6.72 -13.77
N PRO A 142 10.25 -6.45 -14.38
CA PRO A 142 11.55 -6.32 -13.72
C PRO A 142 11.81 -4.86 -13.36
N ILE A 143 11.94 -4.55 -12.06
CA ILE A 143 12.40 -3.23 -11.62
C ILE A 143 13.47 -3.43 -10.54
N SER A 144 14.54 -2.64 -10.63
CA SER A 144 15.66 -2.63 -9.68
C SER A 144 15.28 -1.92 -8.39
N GLU A 145 15.74 -2.37 -7.22
CA GLU A 145 15.54 -1.67 -5.94
C GLU A 145 15.94 -0.20 -5.91
N SER A 146 16.92 0.18 -6.73
CA SER A 146 17.39 1.55 -6.89
C SER A 146 16.53 2.39 -7.85
N ASP A 147 15.47 1.81 -8.41
CA ASP A 147 14.55 2.53 -9.28
C ASP A 147 13.77 3.56 -8.46
N TYR A 148 13.67 4.77 -9.01
CA TYR A 148 13.07 5.91 -8.35
C TYR A 148 11.58 5.71 -8.00
N HIS A 149 10.87 4.81 -8.70
CA HIS A 149 9.49 4.45 -8.33
C HIS A 149 9.44 3.84 -6.92
N HIS A 150 10.44 3.04 -6.54
CA HIS A 150 10.51 2.44 -5.19
C HIS A 150 10.66 3.52 -4.12
N MET A 151 11.48 4.54 -4.38
CA MET A 151 11.68 5.65 -3.46
C MET A 151 10.39 6.48 -3.32
N CYS A 152 9.67 6.69 -4.42
CA CYS A 152 8.39 7.40 -4.38
C CYS A 152 7.35 6.63 -3.55
N ASP A 153 7.24 5.33 -3.77
CA ASP A 153 6.29 4.46 -3.06
C ASP A 153 6.66 4.34 -1.58
N LYS A 154 7.96 4.20 -1.25
CA LYS A 154 8.48 4.27 0.12
C LYS A 154 7.98 5.53 0.81
N ASN A 155 8.32 6.69 0.23
CA ASN A 155 8.03 7.99 0.83
C ASN A 155 6.51 8.21 1.00
N ARG A 156 5.70 7.71 0.07
CA ARG A 156 4.24 7.80 0.15
C ARG A 156 3.69 6.96 1.31
N ILE A 157 4.09 5.69 1.43
CA ILE A 157 3.64 4.82 2.54
C ILE A 157 4.16 5.35 3.87
N GLU A 158 5.41 5.78 3.94
CA GLU A 158 5.98 6.39 5.14
C GLU A 158 5.21 7.64 5.56
N THR A 159 4.85 8.50 4.62
CA THR A 159 4.01 9.68 4.91
C THR A 159 2.66 9.28 5.51
N LEU A 160 1.98 8.33 4.88
CA LEU A 160 0.66 7.85 5.28
C LEU A 160 0.63 7.17 6.65
N VAL A 161 1.73 6.54 7.05
CA VAL A 161 1.79 5.75 8.27
C VAL A 161 2.50 6.50 9.39
N LYS A 162 3.49 7.34 9.10
CA LYS A 162 4.39 7.93 10.11
C LYS A 162 4.22 9.42 10.30
N LYS A 163 4.08 10.19 9.22
CA LYS A 163 4.05 11.67 9.30
C LYS A 163 2.71 12.21 9.79
N GLY A 164 1.67 11.37 9.78
CA GLY A 164 0.32 11.79 10.11
C GLY A 164 -0.29 12.69 9.03
N GLY A 165 -1.47 13.23 9.29
CA GLY A 165 -2.19 14.11 8.38
C GLY A 165 -3.70 13.90 8.50
N ASP A 166 -4.46 14.50 7.57
CA ASP A 166 -5.91 14.31 7.52
C ASP A 166 -6.31 12.85 7.25
N VAL A 167 -5.45 12.10 6.58
CA VAL A 167 -5.60 10.67 6.35
C VAL A 167 -4.31 9.99 6.80
N SER A 168 -4.44 9.00 7.66
CA SER A 168 -3.33 8.22 8.18
C SER A 168 -3.77 6.78 8.36
N TYR A 169 -2.83 5.84 8.26
CA TYR A 169 -3.08 4.41 8.39
C TYR A 169 -2.27 3.81 9.55
N GLN A 170 -2.85 2.82 10.22
CA GLN A 170 -2.15 2.12 11.32
C GLN A 170 -0.94 1.33 10.81
N PHE A 171 -1.07 0.73 9.63
CA PHE A 171 -0.04 -0.05 8.98
C PHE A 171 0.10 0.34 7.51
N GLY A 172 1.26 0.07 6.92
CA GLY A 172 1.41 0.16 5.48
C GLY A 172 2.55 -0.69 4.95
N ALA A 173 2.55 -0.94 3.65
CA ALA A 173 3.63 -1.70 3.03
C ALA A 173 3.99 -1.23 1.62
N THR A 174 5.26 -1.41 1.26
CA THR A 174 5.65 -1.51 -0.15
C THR A 174 5.92 -2.96 -0.48
N VAL A 175 5.39 -3.44 -1.61
CA VAL A 175 5.58 -4.81 -2.08
C VAL A 175 6.23 -4.78 -3.45
N TYR A 176 7.40 -5.41 -3.55
CA TYR A 176 8.22 -5.36 -4.74
C TYR A 176 8.52 -6.76 -5.26
N PHE A 177 7.83 -7.18 -6.32
CA PHE A 177 8.15 -8.44 -6.99
C PHE A 177 9.43 -8.26 -7.82
N ARG A 178 10.55 -8.85 -7.37
CA ARG A 178 11.82 -8.86 -8.11
C ARG A 178 11.78 -9.84 -9.27
N ARG A 179 11.08 -10.95 -9.05
CA ARG A 179 10.87 -12.06 -9.98
C ARG A 179 9.49 -12.64 -9.71
N SER A 180 9.00 -13.51 -10.59
CA SER A 180 7.72 -14.21 -10.36
C SER A 180 7.73 -15.14 -9.14
N THR A 181 8.90 -15.35 -8.52
CA THR A 181 9.10 -16.23 -7.37
C THR A 181 9.65 -15.54 -6.12
N GLU A 182 9.83 -14.22 -6.15
CA GLU A 182 10.51 -13.48 -5.07
C GLU A 182 9.94 -12.06 -4.96
N ALA A 183 9.57 -11.67 -3.74
CA ALA A 183 9.11 -10.32 -3.43
C ALA A 183 9.81 -9.74 -2.21
N ILE A 184 10.14 -8.46 -2.25
CA ILE A 184 10.60 -7.67 -1.11
C ILE A 184 9.42 -6.94 -0.50
N VAL A 185 9.37 -6.94 0.83
CA VAL A 185 8.38 -6.18 1.59
C VAL A 185 9.10 -5.21 2.52
N ARG A 186 8.64 -3.96 2.54
CA ARG A 186 8.91 -3.01 3.62
C ARG A 186 7.60 -2.75 4.34
N PHE A 187 7.54 -3.05 5.64
CA PHE A 187 6.32 -2.97 6.43
C PHE A 187 6.44 -1.90 7.53
N TYR A 188 5.51 -0.96 7.52
CA TYR A 188 5.47 0.21 8.39
C TYR A 188 4.35 0.08 9.41
N GLU A 189 4.60 0.63 10.59
CA GLU A 189 3.65 0.64 11.70
C GLU A 189 3.60 2.04 12.32
N HIS A 190 2.40 2.59 12.48
CA HIS A 190 2.16 3.95 12.96
C HIS A 190 2.67 4.18 14.39
N SER A 191 2.49 3.18 15.26
CA SER A 191 2.92 3.26 16.67
C SER A 191 4.43 3.42 16.85
N ASN A 192 5.22 3.13 15.81
CA ASN A 192 6.67 3.31 15.85
C ASN A 192 7.02 4.74 15.40
N PRO A 193 7.57 5.59 16.30
CA PRO A 193 7.75 7.02 16.06
C PRO A 193 8.90 7.37 15.10
N TYR A 194 9.76 6.40 14.76
CA TYR A 194 10.90 6.64 13.90
C TYR A 194 10.50 6.49 12.43
N LEU A 195 10.73 7.55 11.63
CA LEU A 195 10.32 7.66 10.23
C LEU A 195 10.92 6.54 9.37
N ASP A 196 12.22 6.26 9.51
CA ASP A 196 12.93 5.27 8.71
C ASP A 196 12.89 3.85 9.28
N VAL A 197 12.12 3.59 10.34
CA VAL A 197 12.04 2.25 10.94
C VAL A 197 10.84 1.47 10.41
N TYR A 198 11.16 0.41 9.66
CA TYR A 198 10.24 -0.56 9.09
C TYR A 198 10.84 -1.97 9.13
N ASP A 199 10.00 -3.00 9.07
CA ASP A 199 10.48 -4.37 8.88
C ASP A 199 10.75 -4.58 7.38
N LYS A 200 11.94 -5.08 7.04
CA LYS A 200 12.34 -5.36 5.66
C LYS A 200 12.63 -6.85 5.52
N TYR A 201 11.99 -7.51 4.55
CA TYR A 201 12.16 -8.95 4.36
C TYR A 201 11.84 -9.38 2.93
N ILE A 202 12.38 -10.54 2.55
CA ILE A 202 12.11 -11.21 1.28
C ILE A 202 11.14 -12.36 1.54
N ILE A 203 10.12 -12.47 0.70
CA ILE A 203 9.24 -13.63 0.61
C ILE A 203 9.55 -14.38 -0.67
N TYR A 204 9.88 -15.66 -0.54
CA TYR A 204 10.04 -16.56 -1.67
C TYR A 204 8.74 -17.32 -1.93
N LYS A 205 8.50 -17.71 -3.19
CA LYS A 205 7.36 -18.53 -3.61
C LYS A 205 7.16 -19.74 -2.69
N GLY A 206 8.23 -20.49 -2.41
CA GLY A 206 8.21 -21.65 -1.51
C GLY A 206 7.81 -21.38 -0.05
N GLY A 207 7.61 -20.12 0.34
CA GLY A 207 7.14 -19.71 1.66
C GLY A 207 8.24 -19.39 2.66
N LYS A 208 9.50 -19.56 2.29
CA LYS A 208 10.63 -19.03 3.07
C LYS A 208 10.49 -17.51 3.17
N ILE A 209 10.65 -16.99 4.38
CA ILE A 209 10.79 -15.56 4.65
C ILE A 209 12.22 -15.33 5.15
N GLU A 210 12.89 -14.33 4.60
CA GLU A 210 14.25 -13.96 4.96
C GLU A 210 14.24 -12.50 5.40
N ASN A 211 14.49 -12.27 6.68
CA ASN A 211 14.59 -10.91 7.21
C ASN A 211 15.88 -10.28 6.71
N LEU A 212 15.78 -9.08 6.17
CA LEU A 212 16.92 -8.27 5.82
C LEU A 212 17.29 -7.43 7.04
N GLU A 213 18.58 -7.24 7.30
CA GLU A 213 19.02 -6.36 8.38
C GLU A 213 18.39 -4.98 8.19
N ARG A 214 18.02 -4.34 9.31
CA ARG A 214 17.45 -3.00 9.30
C ARG A 214 18.49 -2.07 8.68
N ASP A 215 18.17 -1.44 7.55
CA ASP A 215 18.96 -0.33 7.03
C ASP A 215 18.95 0.75 8.12
N SER A 216 20.07 0.92 8.81
CA SER A 216 20.30 1.92 9.87
C SER A 216 20.59 3.29 9.29
#